data_AF-A0A6P0LEE2-F1
#
_entry.id   AF-A0A6P0LEE2-F1
#
_cell.length_a   1.000
_cell.length_b   1.000
_cell.length_c   1.000
_cell.angle_alpha   90.00
_cell.angle_beta   90.00
_cell.angle_gamma   90.00
#
_symmetry.space_group_name_H-M   'P 1'
#
loop_
_entity.id
_entity.type
_entity.pdbx_description
1 polymer ?
#
loop_
_entity_poly.entity_id
_entity_poly.type
_entity_poly.pdbx_seq_one_letter_code
_entity_poly.pdbx_strand_id
1 'polypeptide(L)' 'MTISIYSIFKSIEVWRQLFPEENIALDELSERLEDYCLNQAMDEAKLTPLLDREAALKYLEES' A
#
# COMPACT_ATOMS: atom_id res chain seq x y z
N MET A 1 16.53 18.07 -2.51
CA MET A 1 15.49 17.10 -2.14
C MET A 1 14.92 17.53 -0.80
N THR A 2 13.84 18.33 -0.79
CA THR A 2 13.22 18.83 0.44
C THR A 2 12.22 17.80 0.94
N ILE A 3 12.61 17.00 1.94
CA ILE A 3 11.67 16.12 2.64
C ILE A 3 10.80 17.02 3.52
N SER A 4 9.48 17.05 3.25
CA SER A 4 8.53 17.79 4.07
C SER A 4 8.32 17.07 5.41
N ILE A 5 8.33 17.84 6.51
CA ILE A 5 8.03 17.34 7.87
C ILE A 5 6.71 16.55 7.90
N TYR A 6 5.72 16.97 7.09
CA TYR A 6 4.43 16.29 6.97
C TYR A 6 4.55 14.85 6.44
N SER A 7 5.44 14.62 5.47
CA SER A 7 5.70 13.28 4.91
C SER A 7 6.31 12.35 5.96
N ILE A 8 7.19 12.88 6.81
CA ILE A 8 7.84 12.12 7.89
C ILE A 8 6.81 11.69 8.94
N PHE A 9 5.91 12.60 9.35
CA PHE A 9 4.87 12.27 10.33
C PHE A 9 3.89 11.21 9.83
N LYS A 10 3.45 11.31 8.57
CA LYS A 10 2.57 10.31 7.96
C LYS A 10 3.20 8.91 7.98
N SER A 11 4.48 8.81 7.65
CA SER A 11 5.21 7.54 7.74
C SER A 11 5.25 7.01 9.17
N ILE A 12 5.63 7.84 10.15
CA ILE A 12 5.70 7.42 11.57
C ILE A 12 4.35 6.90 12.08
N GLU A 13 3.25 7.53 11.69
CA GLU A 13 1.91 7.10 12.08
C GLU A 13 1.53 5.74 11.47
N VAL A 14 1.88 5.52 10.20
CA VAL A 14 1.72 4.22 9.53
C VAL A 14 2.54 3.15 10.25
N TRP A 15 3.81 3.42 10.58
CA TRP A 15 4.62 2.48 11.36
C TRP A 15 3.98 2.20 12.73
N ARG A 16 3.47 3.20 13.44
CA ARG A 16 2.76 2.95 14.72
C ARG A 16 1.50 2.11 14.59
N GLN A 17 0.76 2.25 13.49
CA GLN A 17 -0.44 1.44 13.23
C GLN A 17 -0.08 -0.01 12.90
N LEU A 18 1.01 -0.21 12.14
CA LEU A 18 1.49 -1.54 11.76
C LEU A 18 2.22 -2.27 12.90
N PHE A 19 2.88 -1.52 13.77
CA PHE A 19 3.75 -2.02 14.86
C PHE A 19 3.31 -1.46 16.23
N PRO A 20 2.10 -1.78 16.70
CA PRO A 20 1.61 -1.37 18.02
C PRO A 20 2.36 -2.08 19.17
N GLU A 21 2.90 -3.27 18.94
CA GLU A 21 3.71 -4.01 19.92
C GLU A 21 5.21 -3.76 19.74
N GLU A 22 5.97 -3.65 20.85
CA GLU A 22 7.44 -3.51 20.81
C GLU A 22 8.16 -4.79 20.32
N ASN A 23 7.56 -5.97 20.48
CA ASN A 23 8.13 -7.25 20.07
C ASN A 23 7.09 -8.04 19.26
N ILE A 24 7.23 -8.01 17.95
CA ILE A 24 6.43 -8.79 16.99
C ILE A 24 7.33 -9.84 16.31
N ALA A 25 6.78 -11.02 16.05
CA ALA A 25 7.49 -12.05 15.30
C ALA A 25 7.64 -11.64 13.82
N LEU A 26 8.71 -12.08 13.14
CA LEU A 26 9.02 -11.63 11.78
C LEU A 26 7.99 -12.08 10.74
N ASP A 27 7.40 -13.26 10.93
CA ASP A 27 6.31 -13.78 10.12
C ASP A 27 5.06 -12.91 10.26
N GLU A 28 4.64 -12.61 11.48
CA GLU A 28 3.51 -11.71 11.74
C GLU A 28 3.77 -10.28 11.23
N LEU A 29 5.03 -9.83 11.31
CA LEU A 29 5.48 -8.57 10.72
C LEU A 29 5.27 -8.55 9.19
N SER A 30 5.66 -9.62 8.50
CA SER A 30 5.52 -9.73 7.05
C SER A 30 4.04 -9.70 6.65
N GLU A 31 3.21 -10.49 7.31
CA GLU A 31 1.76 -10.55 7.03
C GLU A 31 1.09 -9.19 7.21
N ARG A 32 1.34 -8.49 8.33
CA ARG A 32 0.76 -7.16 8.57
C ARG A 32 1.20 -6.14 7.52
N LEU A 33 2.46 -6.18 7.10
CA LEU A 33 2.98 -5.27 6.08
C LEU A 33 2.36 -5.56 4.72
N GLU A 34 2.22 -6.83 4.35
CA GLU A 34 1.55 -7.28 3.12
C GLU A 34 0.08 -6.82 3.10
N ASP A 35 -0.66 -7.06 4.18
CA ASP A 35 -2.05 -6.64 4.32
C ASP A 35 -2.20 -5.12 4.19
N TYR A 36 -1.33 -4.33 4.82
CA TYR A 36 -1.35 -2.88 4.70
C TYR A 36 -1.11 -2.43 3.26
N CYS A 37 -0.07 -2.97 2.62
CA CYS A 37 0.27 -2.60 1.25
C CYS A 37 -0.84 -2.98 0.27
N LEU A 38 -1.44 -4.16 0.42
CA LEU A 38 -2.57 -4.61 -0.39
C LEU A 38 -3.80 -3.73 -0.20
N ASN A 39 -4.18 -3.43 1.04
CA ASN A 39 -5.31 -2.55 1.34
C ASN A 39 -5.09 -1.15 0.77
N GLN A 40 -3.90 -0.58 0.92
CA GLN A 40 -3.56 0.72 0.34
C GLN A 40 -3.65 0.68 -1.20
N ALA A 41 -3.08 -0.34 -1.84
CA ALA A 41 -3.15 -0.51 -3.29
C ALA A 41 -4.61 -0.62 -3.78
N MET A 42 -5.46 -1.32 -3.03
CA MET A 42 -6.90 -1.42 -3.32
C MET A 42 -7.62 -0.08 -3.16
N ASP A 43 -7.30 0.71 -2.14
CA ASP A 43 -7.86 2.05 -1.96
C ASP A 43 -7.42 3.02 -3.06
N GLU A 44 -6.16 2.95 -3.47
CA GLU A 44 -5.65 3.72 -4.62
C GLU A 44 -6.31 3.29 -5.93
N ALA A 45 -6.53 1.99 -6.12
CA ALA A 45 -7.22 1.45 -7.28
C ALA A 45 -8.68 1.92 -7.39
N LYS A 46 -9.37 2.19 -6.27
CA LYS A 46 -10.72 2.79 -6.31
C LYS A 46 -10.76 4.17 -6.96
N LEU A 47 -9.63 4.88 -6.96
CA LEU A 47 -9.51 6.21 -7.56
C LEU A 47 -9.22 6.14 -9.07
N THR A 48 -8.93 4.95 -9.60
CA THR A 48 -8.66 4.77 -11.02
C THR A 48 -9.95 4.38 -11.77
N PRO A 49 -10.15 4.86 -13.01
CA PRO A 49 -11.26 4.40 -13.84
C PRO A 49 -11.15 2.91 -14.12
N LEU A 50 -12.27 2.18 -13.99
CA LEU A 50 -12.33 0.79 -14.41
C LEU A 50 -12.13 0.69 -15.92
N LEU A 51 -11.24 -0.21 -16.34
CA LEU A 51 -11.09 -0.57 -17.74
C LEU A 51 -12.30 -1.39 -18.17
N ASP A 52 -12.80 -1.13 -19.37
CA ASP A 52 -13.71 -2.07 -20.02
C ASP A 52 -12.95 -3.34 -20.43
N ARG A 53 -13.70 -4.35 -20.87
CA ARG A 53 -13.14 -5.66 -21.22
C ARG A 53 -12.07 -5.57 -22.31
N GLU A 54 -12.27 -4.73 -23.32
CA GLU A 54 -11.35 -4.62 -24.46
C GLU A 54 -10.05 -3.94 -24.04
N ALA A 55 -10.16 -2.83 -23.32
CA ALA A 55 -9.01 -2.12 -22.76
C ALA A 55 -8.23 -2.98 -21.76
N ALA A 56 -8.91 -3.77 -20.93
CA ALA A 56 -8.27 -4.69 -19.99
C ALA A 56 -7.51 -5.82 -20.71
N LEU A 57 -8.10 -6.41 -21.76
CA LEU A 57 -7.41 -7.44 -22.55
C LEU A 57 -6.18 -6.88 -23.26
N LYS A 58 -6.30 -5.69 -23.85
CA LYS A 58 -5.17 -5.01 -24.50
C LYS A 58 -4.04 -4.73 -23.50
N TYR A 59 -4.37 -4.25 -22.30
CA TYR A 59 -3.37 -4.01 -21.25
C TYR A 59 -2.60 -5.30 -20.86
N LEU A 60 -3.30 -6.43 -20.77
CA LEU A 60 -2.69 -7.73 -20.45
C LEU A 60 -1.81 -8.28 -21.58
N GLU A 61 -2.12 -7.95 -22.84
CA GLU A 61 -1.32 -8.37 -24.00
C GLU A 61 -0.04 -7.52 -24.19
N GLU A 62 -0.05 -6.28 -23.70
CA GLU A 62 1.07 -5.34 -23.79
C GLU A 62 2.04 -5.40 -22.59
N SER A 63 1.72 -6.20 -21.56
CA SER A 63 2.50 -6.39 -20.32
C SER A 63 3.46 -7.58 -20.40
#